data_AF-A0A2J6NN24-F1
#
_entry.id   AF-A0A2J6NN24-F1
#
_cell.length_a   1.000
_cell.length_b   1.000
_cell.length_c   1.000
_cell.angle_alpha   90.00
_cell.angle_beta   90.00
_cell.angle_gamma   90.00
#
_symmetry.space_group_name_H-M   'P 1'
#
loop_
_entity.id
_entity.type
_entity.pdbx_description
1 polymer ?
#
loop_
_entity_poly.entity_id
_entity_poly.type
_entity_poly.pdbx_seq_one_letter_code
_entity_poly.pdbx_strand_id
1 'polypeptide(L)' 'MTKKVKTVTHQPLISVNTSMTQSQLLDELHYQQARQITLKLLQKGLISSHEFHQIDQLHRQSFPPLIGPEGVDTSTVQS' A
#
# COMPACT_ATOMS: atom_id res chain seq x y z
N MET A 1 -11.21 43.70 40.45
CA MET A 1 -11.70 42.32 40.24
C MET A 1 -10.68 41.57 39.39
N THR A 2 -9.98 40.57 39.93
CA THR A 2 -8.96 39.78 39.21
C THR A 2 -9.60 38.56 38.58
N LYS A 3 -9.64 38.49 37.24
CA LYS A 3 -10.16 37.32 36.51
C LYS A 3 -9.13 36.20 36.54
N LYS A 4 -9.51 35.02 37.06
CA LYS A 4 -8.67 33.83 37.01
C LYS A 4 -8.77 33.20 35.62
N VAL A 5 -7.65 33.16 34.90
CA VAL A 5 -7.53 32.50 33.60
C VAL A 5 -7.24 31.02 33.84
N LYS A 6 -8.08 30.14 33.29
CA LYS A 6 -7.83 28.70 33.29
C LYS A 6 -6.93 28.35 32.11
N THR A 7 -5.81 27.71 32.38
CA THR A 7 -4.91 27.19 31.35
C THR A 7 -5.52 25.93 30.75
N VAL A 8 -5.69 25.89 29.43
CA VAL A 8 -6.15 24.72 28.69
C VAL A 8 -4.92 23.93 28.24
N THR A 9 -4.80 22.68 28.69
CA THR A 9 -3.75 21.76 28.22
C THR A 9 -4.19 21.19 26.88
N HIS A 10 -3.50 21.56 25.81
CA HIS A 10 -3.71 20.97 24.49
C HIS A 10 -2.86 19.70 24.37
N GLN A 11 -3.50 18.57 24.10
CA GLN A 11 -2.80 17.33 23.76
C GLN A 11 -2.00 17.56 22.48
N PRO A 12 -0.71 17.18 22.40
CA PRO A 12 0.06 17.31 21.17
C PRO A 12 -0.57 16.45 20.07
N LEU A 13 -0.66 16.97 18.86
CA LEU A 13 -1.04 16.17 17.70
C LEU A 13 0.04 15.09 17.52
N ILE A 14 -0.36 13.82 17.67
CA ILE A 14 0.50 12.68 17.34
C ILE A 14 0.72 12.73 15.84
N SER A 15 1.95 13.03 15.41
CA SER A 15 2.31 12.95 14.00
C SER A 15 2.26 11.48 13.58
N VAL A 16 1.17 11.07 12.92
CA VAL A 16 1.13 9.78 12.24
C VAL A 16 2.18 9.88 11.14
N ASN A 17 3.27 9.15 11.30
CA ASN A 17 4.37 9.19 10.35
C ASN A 17 3.98 8.39 9.11
N THR A 18 3.21 9.00 8.21
CA THR A 18 2.83 8.51 6.88
C THR A 18 3.92 8.77 5.84
N SER A 19 5.19 8.94 6.25
CA SER A 19 6.27 9.17 5.28
C SER A 19 6.68 7.86 4.62
N MET A 20 6.20 7.67 3.40
CA MET A 20 6.64 6.61 2.51
C MET A 20 8.03 6.96 1.95
N THR A 21 8.95 6.00 1.92
CA THR A 21 10.30 6.23 1.41
C THR A 21 10.33 6.19 -0.12
N GLN A 22 11.36 6.83 -0.72
CA GLN A 22 11.58 6.75 -2.16
C GLN A 22 11.81 5.31 -2.64
N SER A 23 12.47 4.47 -1.84
CA SER A 23 12.69 3.06 -2.19
C SER A 23 11.37 2.30 -2.26
N GLN A 24 10.48 2.51 -1.28
CA GLN A 24 9.14 1.93 -1.30
C GLN A 24 8.34 2.39 -2.53
N LEU A 25 8.52 3.63 -2.99
CA LEU A 25 7.84 4.14 -4.18
C LEU A 25 8.34 3.46 -5.44
N LEU A 26 9.65 3.21 -5.50
CA LEU A 26 10.27 2.49 -6.62
C LEU A 26 9.87 1.01 -6.62
N ASP A 27 9.82 0.37 -5.46
CA ASP A 27 9.37 -1.03 -5.34
C ASP A 27 7.91 -1.18 -5.79
N GLU A 28 7.02 -0.27 -5.38
CA GLU A 28 5.63 -0.26 -5.87
C GLU A 28 5.57 -0.08 -7.39
N LEU A 29 6.34 0.87 -7.95
CA LEU A 29 6.39 1.08 -9.39
C LEU A 29 6.87 -0.18 -10.14
N HIS A 30 7.94 -0.80 -9.67
CA HIS A 30 8.49 -2.01 -10.28
C HIS A 30 7.52 -3.19 -10.18
N TYR A 31 6.88 -3.38 -9.02
CA TYR A 31 5.87 -4.42 -8.83
C TYR A 31 4.71 -4.27 -9.82
N GLN A 32 4.15 -3.06 -9.95
CA GLN A 32 3.06 -2.78 -10.88
C GLN A 32 3.47 -3.02 -12.34
N GLN A 33 4.66 -2.57 -12.75
CA GLN A 33 5.17 -2.80 -14.11
C GLN A 33 5.35 -4.28 -14.41
N ALA A 34 5.98 -5.03 -13.51
CA ALA A 34 6.22 -6.45 -13.67
C ALA A 34 4.89 -7.23 -13.77
N ARG A 35 3.92 -6.91 -12.90
CA ARG A 35 2.59 -7.51 -12.93
C ARG A 35 1.83 -7.23 -14.23
N GLN A 36 1.91 -6.02 -14.77
CA GLN A 36 1.28 -5.67 -16.06
C GLN A 36 1.86 -6.47 -17.23
N ILE A 37 3.18 -6.72 -17.23
CA ILE A 37 3.82 -7.56 -18.24
C ILE A 37 3.31 -9.00 -18.14
N THR A 38 3.32 -9.58 -16.94
CA THR A 38 2.83 -10.96 -16.73
C THR A 38 1.34 -11.11 -17.06
N LEU A 39 0.53 -10.09 -16.76
CA LEU A 39 -0.89 -10.08 -17.14
C LEU A 39 -1.07 -10.10 -18.67
N LYS A 40 -0.25 -9.37 -19.43
CA LYS A 40 -0.27 -9.41 -20.89
C LYS A 40 0.12 -10.79 -21.42
N LEU A 41 1.07 -11.49 -20.79
CA LEU A 41 1.42 -12.86 -21.15
C LEU A 41 0.26 -13.82 -20.91
N LEU A 42 -0.42 -13.70 -19.76
CA LEU A 42 -1.60 -14.49 -19.43
C LEU A 42 -2.75 -14.24 -20.43
N GLN A 43 -3.05 -12.97 -20.73
CA GLN A 43 -4.10 -12.60 -21.69
C GLN A 43 -3.83 -13.12 -23.11
N LYS A 44 -2.56 -13.27 -23.49
CA LYS A 44 -2.15 -13.86 -24.76
C LYS A 44 -2.12 -15.39 -24.74
N GLY A 45 -2.41 -16.03 -23.61
CA GLY A 45 -2.33 -17.48 -23.44
C GLY A 45 -0.90 -18.03 -23.47
N LEU A 46 0.12 -17.18 -23.24
CA LEU A 46 1.53 -17.59 -23.24
C LEU A 46 1.95 -18.23 -21.91
N ILE A 47 1.19 -17.97 -20.86
CA ILE A 47 1.33 -18.60 -19.54
C ILE A 47 -0.06 -18.97 -19.01
N SER A 48 -0.10 -19.96 -18.14
CA SER A 48 -1.29 -20.36 -17.40
C SER A 48 -1.57 -19.43 -16.22
N SER A 49 -2.79 -19.52 -15.67
CA SER A 49 -3.13 -18.83 -14.42
C SER A 49 -2.27 -19.31 -13.24
N HIS A 50 -1.84 -20.58 -13.23
CA HIS A 50 -0.96 -21.11 -12.20
C HIS A 50 0.43 -20.45 -12.25
N GLU A 51 1.03 -20.38 -13.45
CA GLU A 51 2.32 -19.72 -13.65
C GLU A 51 2.24 -18.21 -13.37
N PHE A 52 1.12 -17.56 -13.72
CA PHE A 52 0.89 -16.16 -13.34
C PHE A 52 0.99 -15.95 -11.82
N HIS A 53 0.38 -16.83 -11.01
CA HIS A 53 0.44 -16.73 -9.55
C HIS A 53 1.84 -16.97 -9.00
N GLN A 54 2.57 -17.95 -9.54
CA GLN A 54 3.96 -18.20 -9.14
C GLN A 54 4.86 -17.00 -9.46
N ILE A 55 4.69 -16.41 -10.65
CA ILE A 55 5.43 -15.20 -11.05
C ILE A 55 5.05 -14.00 -10.17
N ASP A 56 3.76 -13.79 -9.86
CA ASP A 56 3.32 -12.73 -8.95
C ASP A 56 3.93 -12.87 -7.55
N GLN A 57 4.03 -14.10 -7.03
CA GLN A 57 4.71 -14.37 -5.76
C GLN A 57 6.19 -13.97 -5.80
N LEU A 58 6.90 -14.33 -6.88
CA LEU A 58 8.30 -13.93 -7.07
C LEU A 58 8.45 -12.41 -7.18
N HIS A 59 7.56 -11.73 -7.91
CA HIS A 59 7.58 -10.27 -8.03
C HIS A 59 7.36 -9.57 -6.67
N ARG A 60 6.45 -10.09 -5.83
CA ARG A 60 6.25 -9.56 -4.46
C ARG A 60 7.48 -9.75 -3.57
N GLN A 61 8.27 -10.80 -3.81
CA GLN A 61 9.52 -11.02 -3.10
C GLN A 61 10.64 -10.07 -3.57
N SER A 62 10.70 -9.79 -4.88
CA SER A 62 11.69 -8.86 -5.45
C SER A 62 11.36 -7.39 -5.20
N PHE A 63 10.07 -7.03 -5.27
CA PHE A 63 9.55 -5.68 -5.12
C PHE A 63 8.35 -5.70 -4.16
N PRO A 64 8.58 -5.61 -2.85
CA PRO A 64 7.50 -5.68 -1.86
C PRO A 64 6.50 -4.55 -2.07
N PRO A 65 5.23 -4.83 -2.42
CA PRO A 65 4.23 -3.79 -2.61
C PRO A 65 3.88 -3.15 -1.28
N LEU A 66 3.49 -1.89 -1.33
CA LEU A 66 3.06 -1.12 -0.17
C LEU A 66 1.79 -1.67 0.48
N ILE A 67 0.87 -2.11 -0.36
CA ILE A 67 -0.44 -2.59 0.03
C ILE A 67 -0.50 -4.06 -0.36
N GLY A 68 -0.52 -4.92 0.65
CA GLY A 68 -0.78 -6.35 0.45
C GLY A 68 -2.21 -6.58 -0.07
N PRO A 69 -2.52 -7.79 -0.56
CA PRO A 69 -3.86 -8.11 -1.05
C PRO A 69 -4.96 -7.98 0.03
N GLU A 70 -4.60 -7.96 1.31
CA GLU A 70 -5.50 -7.75 2.45
C GLU A 70 -5.46 -6.32 3.03
N GLY A 71 -4.70 -5.41 2.43
CA GLY A 71 -4.52 -4.04 2.93
C GLY A 71 -5.60 -3.05 2.50
N VAL A 72 -6.64 -3.50 1.79
CA VAL A 72 -7.85 -2.70 1.58
C VAL A 72 -8.79 -2.97 2.74
N ASP A 73 -8.87 -2.03 3.69
CA ASP A 73 -9.97 -2.01 4.64
C ASP A 73 -11.26 -1.76 3.84
N THR A 74 -11.94 -2.83 3.43
CA THR A 74 -13.24 -2.76 2.77
C THR A 74 -14.37 -2.50 3.76
N SER A 75 -14.05 -2.28 5.05
CA SER A 75 -15.00 -1.89 6.09
C SER A 75 -15.33 -0.40 5.98
N THR A 76 -15.99 0.04 4.90
CA THR A 76 -16.80 1.29 4.75
C THR A 76 -17.22 1.32 3.28
N VAL A 77 -18.46 1.08 2.86
CA VAL A 77 -19.72 1.72 3.28
C VAL A 77 -20.86 0.68 3.28
N GLN A 78 -21.33 0.29 4.47
CA GLN A 78 -22.74 -0.08 4.66
C GLN A 78 -23.35 0.96 5.60
N SER A 79 -24.09 1.91 5.03
CA SER A 79 -25.31 2.55 5.57
C SER A 79 -25.77 3.63 4.59
#